data_AF-A0A081FXG5-F1
#
_entry.id   AF-A0A081FXG5-F1
#
_cell.length_a   1.000
_cell.length_b   1.000
_cell.length_c   1.000
_cell.angle_alpha   90.00
_cell.angle_beta   90.00
_cell.angle_gamma   90.00
#
_symmetry.space_group_name_H-M   'P 1'
#
loop_
_entity.id
_entity.type
_entity.pdbx_description
1 polymer ?
#
loop_
_entity_poly.entity_id
_entity_poly.type
_entity_poly.pdbx_seq_one_letter_code
_entity_poly.pdbx_strand_id
1 'polypeptide(L)' 'MFFTQLIRSAYRRLRQLQQQQRQRKQLLALESHMLKDLGLSKADAAREGNKRFWQS' A
#
# COMPACT_ATOMS: atom_id res chain seq x y z
N MET A 1 -6.43 -32.41 -1.47
CA MET A 1 -6.63 -31.29 -0.53
C MET A 1 -5.40 -30.36 -0.50
N PHE A 2 -4.98 -29.83 -1.67
CA PHE A 2 -3.86 -28.88 -1.82
C PHE A 2 -4.30 -27.55 -2.46
N PHE A 3 -5.29 -27.63 -3.37
CA PHE A 3 -5.90 -26.47 -4.03
C PHE A 3 -6.47 -25.43 -3.05
N THR A 4 -7.06 -25.87 -1.94
CA THR A 4 -7.64 -24.96 -0.94
C THR A 4 -6.59 -24.12 -0.22
N GLN A 5 -5.39 -24.67 -0.01
CA GLN A 5 -4.29 -23.95 0.62
C GLN A 5 -3.67 -22.93 -0.35
N LEU A 6 -3.54 -23.29 -1.63
CA LEU A 6 -3.05 -22.39 -2.69
C LEU A 6 -4.02 -21.22 -2.93
N ILE A 7 -5.32 -21.48 -2.95
CA ILE A 7 -6.32 -20.41 -3.10
C ILE A 7 -6.28 -19.46 -1.89
N ARG A 8 -6.14 -19.99 -0.67
CA ARG A 8 -6.02 -19.18 0.54
C ARG A 8 -4.75 -18.32 0.57
N SER A 9 -3.61 -18.84 0.14
CA SER A 9 -2.37 -18.05 0.08
C SER A 9 -2.44 -16.97 -1.00
N ALA A 10 -2.97 -17.30 -2.18
CA ALA A 10 -3.20 -16.33 -3.25
C ALA A 10 -4.15 -15.21 -2.80
N TYR A 11 -5.27 -15.55 -2.16
CA TYR A 11 -6.22 -14.58 -1.63
C TYR A 11 -5.60 -13.65 -0.58
N ARG A 12 -4.80 -14.19 0.35
CA ARG A 12 -4.08 -13.37 1.34
C ARG A 12 -3.12 -12.40 0.67
N ARG A 13 -2.37 -12.85 -0.36
CA ARG A 13 -1.44 -11.98 -1.09
C ARG A 13 -2.18 -10.87 -1.83
N LEU A 14 -3.28 -11.20 -2.52
CA LEU A 14 -4.11 -10.20 -3.21
C LEU A 14 -4.67 -9.16 -2.24
N ARG A 15 -5.17 -9.60 -1.08
CA ARG A 15 -5.70 -8.71 -0.05
C ARG A 15 -4.62 -7.79 0.54
N GLN A 16 -3.40 -8.30 0.75
CA GLN A 16 -2.26 -7.49 1.18
C GLN A 16 -1.90 -6.42 0.14
N LEU A 17 -1.79 -6.81 -1.14
CA LEU A 17 -1.48 -5.87 -2.21
C LEU A 17 -2.57 -4.79 -2.35
N GLN A 18 -3.85 -5.17 -2.23
CA GLN A 18 -4.95 -4.21 -2.21
C GLN A 18 -4.86 -3.24 -1.03
N GLN A 19 -4.54 -3.74 0.16
CA GLN A 19 -4.39 -2.91 1.36
C GLN A 19 -3.24 -1.91 1.21
N GLN A 20 -2.08 -2.36 0.71
CA GLN A 20 -0.94 -1.48 0.45
C GLN A 20 -1.28 -0.39 -0.57
N GLN A 21 -1.97 -0.73 -1.66
CA GLN A 21 -2.40 0.28 -2.64
C GLN A 21 -3.40 1.29 -2.07
N ARG A 22 -4.31 0.85 -1.19
CA ARG A 22 -5.22 1.77 -0.49
C ARG A 22 -4.44 2.73 0.42
N GLN A 23 -3.48 2.21 1.19
CA GLN A 23 -2.62 3.01 2.05
C GLN A 23 -1.80 4.03 1.25
N ARG A 24 -1.22 3.63 0.10
CA ARG A 24 -0.50 4.53 -0.81
C ARG A 24 -1.38 5.66 -1.36
N LYS A 25 -2.61 5.35 -1.76
CA LYS A 25 -3.57 6.37 -2.19
C LYS A 25 -3.96 7.33 -1.05
N GLN A 26 -4.14 6.80 0.16
CA GLN A 26 -4.40 7.64 1.34
C GLN A 26 -3.20 8.54 1.65
N LEU A 27 -1.98 8.02 1.57
CA LEU A 27 -0.75 8.78 1.77
C LEU A 27 -0.63 9.96 0.78
N LEU A 28 -1.01 9.75 -0.49
CA LEU A 28 -1.05 10.81 -1.49
C LEU A 28 -2.13 11.86 -1.21
N ALA A 29 -3.26 11.45 -0.63
CA ALA A 29 -4.38 12.31 -0.31
C ALA A 29 -4.17 13.13 0.99
N LEU A 30 -3.20 12.77 1.83
CA LEU A 30 -2.92 13.50 3.07
C LEU A 30 -2.40 14.92 2.79
N GLU A 31 -2.84 15.88 3.60
CA GLU A 31 -2.31 17.23 3.59
C GLU A 31 -0.86 17.29 4.10
N SER A 32 -0.14 18.34 3.70
CA SER A 32 1.27 18.53 4.06
C SER A 32 1.52 18.56 5.56
N HIS A 33 0.58 19.07 6.36
CA HIS A 33 0.72 19.09 7.83
C HIS A 33 0.62 17.67 8.42
N MET A 34 -0.32 16.84 7.96
CA MET A 34 -0.45 15.45 8.43
C MET A 34 0.76 14.61 8.02
N LEU A 35 1.34 14.87 6.85
CA LEU A 35 2.59 14.22 6.44
C LEU A 35 3.75 14.59 7.38
N LYS A 36 3.83 15.84 7.83
CA LYS A 36 4.84 16.27 8.82
C LYS A 36 4.64 15.58 10.16
N ASP A 37 3.41 15.38 10.60
CA ASP A 37 3.11 14.64 11.84
C ASP A 37 3.57 13.17 11.76
N LEU A 38 3.58 12.59 10.56
CA LEU A 38 4.13 11.27 10.26
C LEU A 38 5.65 11.27 10.02
N GLY A 39 6.32 12.43 10.09
CA GLY A 39 7.74 12.59 9.78
C GLY A 39 8.08 12.43 8.29
N LEU A 40 7.10 12.53 7.40
CA LEU A 40 7.26 12.34 5.96
C LEU A 40 7.21 13.68 5.22
N SER A 41 8.02 13.81 4.16
CA SER A 41 7.86 14.91 3.21
C SER A 41 6.82 14.59 2.14
N LYS A 42 6.31 15.62 1.43
CA LYS A 42 5.50 15.43 0.22
C LYS A 42 6.22 14.61 -0.85
N ALA A 43 7.55 14.74 -0.94
CA ALA A 43 8.35 13.95 -1.87
C ALA A 43 8.40 12.47 -1.49
N ASP A 44 8.51 12.14 -0.20
CA ASP A 44 8.46 10.77 0.29
C ASP A 44 7.07 10.14 0.07
N ALA A 45 6.01 10.91 0.35
CA ALA A 45 4.64 10.50 0.09
C ALA A 45 4.39 10.24 -1.40
N ALA A 46 4.90 11.10 -2.29
CA ALA A 46 4.83 10.91 -3.73
C ALA A 46 5.63 9.69 -4.20
N ARG A 47 6.84 9.50 -3.65
CA ARG A 47 7.70 8.35 -3.98
C ARG A 47 7.05 7.02 -3.60
N GLU A 48 6.46 6.93 -2.41
CA GLU A 48 5.77 5.72 -1.95
C GLU A 48 4.42 5.55 -2.65
N GLY A 49 3.66 6.64 -2.83
CA GLY A 49 2.35 6.65 -3.44
C GLY A 49 2.33 6.26 -4.92
N ASN A 50 3.38 6.63 -5.66
CA ASN A 50 3.53 6.32 -7.09
C ASN A 50 4.10 4.93 -7.38
N LYS A 51 4.43 4.12 -6.37
CA LYS A 51 4.84 2.73 -6.58
C LYS A 51 3.73 1.94 -7.24
N ARG A 52 4.12 1.08 -8.19
CA ARG A 52 3.21 0.16 -8.87
C ARG A 52 2.65 -0.85 -7.86
N PHE A 53 1.46 -1.38 -8.12
CA PHE A 53 0.75 -2.22 -7.14
C PHE A 53 1.46 -3.52 -6.75
N TRP A 54 2.38 -4.00 -7.59
CA TRP A 54 3.18 -5.20 -7.33
C TRP A 54 4.52 -4.91 -6.66
N GLN A 55 4.90 -3.64 -6.53
CA GLN A 55 6.12 -3.23 -5.84
C GLN A 55 5.84 -3.14 -4.35
N SER A 56 6.59 -3.89 -3.55
CA SER A 56 6.69 -3.70 -2.10
C SER A 56 7.80 -2.69 -1.82
#